data_AF-A0A7V9E9X9-F1
#
_entry.id   AF-A0A7V9E9X9-F1
#
_cell.length_a   1.000
_cell.length_b   1.000
_cell.length_c   1.000
_cell.angle_alpha   90.00
_cell.angle_beta   90.00
_cell.angle_gamma   90.00
#
_symmetry.space_group_name_H-M   'P 1'
#
loop_
_entity.id
_entity.type
_entity.pdbx_description
1 polymer ?
#
loop_
_entity_poly.entity_id
_entity_poly.type
_entity_poly.pdbx_seq_one_letter_code
_entity_poly.pdbx_strand_id
1 'polypeptide(L)'
;MFADFNGLPLHPLVIHVVVVFAPLATMLAVAHLVPAWRPVLRWLVAGTASIAAVSAFVAKESGETLKDVIEDQLQSGPAGRLVEEHEELGEKLFIALLVFAALALVVLAVRALHEGVLGHIAAIVLVLAGIVVGVLTFQTGEKGSDAVWNPTGEVDYSGASD
;
A
#
# COMPACT_ATOMS: atom_id res chain seq x y z
N MET A 1 -17.63 9.41 9.03
CA MET A 1 -17.89 7.96 9.18
C MET A 1 -16.61 7.12 9.31
N PHE A 2 -15.41 7.71 9.29
CA PHE A 2 -14.13 6.99 9.37
C PHE A 2 -13.30 7.30 10.64
N ALA A 3 -13.91 7.93 11.65
CA ALA A 3 -13.18 8.51 12.78
C ALA A 3 -12.56 7.45 13.70
N ASP A 4 -13.34 6.47 14.15
CA ASP A 4 -12.89 5.51 15.15
C ASP A 4 -13.60 4.16 15.06
N PHE A 5 -12.98 3.15 15.65
CA PHE A 5 -13.58 1.86 15.96
C PHE A 5 -13.32 1.53 17.42
N ASN A 6 -14.38 1.40 18.21
CA ASN A 6 -14.30 1.16 19.65
C ASN A 6 -13.51 2.24 20.40
N GLY A 7 -13.63 3.52 19.99
CA GLY A 7 -12.93 4.65 20.61
C GLY A 7 -11.45 4.76 20.23
N LEU A 8 -10.96 3.93 19.31
CA LEU A 8 -9.59 3.99 18.79
C LEU A 8 -9.58 4.50 17.34
N PRO A 9 -8.56 5.28 16.92
CA PRO A 9 -8.43 5.71 15.53
C PRO A 9 -8.52 4.53 14.57
N LEU A 10 -9.32 4.68 13.51
CA LEU A 10 -9.51 3.61 12.53
C LEU A 10 -8.24 3.38 11.68
N HIS A 11 -7.48 4.44 11.41
CA HIS A 11 -6.33 4.42 10.51
C HIS A 11 -5.29 3.33 10.87
N PRO A 12 -4.75 3.26 12.09
CA PRO A 12 -3.80 2.21 12.49
C PRO A 12 -4.34 0.77 12.35
N LEU A 13 -5.66 0.57 12.45
CA LEU A 13 -6.26 -0.76 12.28
C LEU A 13 -6.28 -1.16 10.81
N VAL A 14 -6.63 -0.23 9.92
CA VAL A 14 -6.81 -0.51 8.49
C VAL A 14 -5.49 -0.60 7.74
N ILE A 15 -4.45 0.14 8.14
CA ILE A 15 -3.14 0.08 7.48
C ILE A 15 -2.53 -1.33 7.50
N HIS A 16 -2.82 -2.16 8.51
CA HIS A 16 -2.36 -3.54 8.57
C HIS A 16 -2.84 -4.35 7.37
N VAL A 17 -4.07 -4.09 6.93
CA VAL A 17 -4.62 -4.71 5.72
C VAL A 17 -3.85 -4.23 4.49
N VAL A 18 -3.55 -2.93 4.39
CA VAL A 18 -2.79 -2.35 3.27
C VAL A 18 -1.38 -2.95 3.20
N VAL A 19 -0.61 -2.92 4.29
CA VAL A 19 0.79 -3.38 4.31
C VAL A 19 0.94 -4.89 4.14
N VAL A 20 -0.11 -5.68 4.38
CA VAL A 20 -0.11 -7.12 4.08
C VAL A 20 -0.53 -7.38 2.64
N PHE A 21 -1.64 -6.80 2.19
CA PHE A 21 -2.22 -7.14 0.88
C PHE A 21 -1.50 -6.49 -0.29
N ALA A 22 -0.93 -5.28 -0.15
CA ALA A 22 -0.22 -4.62 -1.24
C ALA A 22 1.06 -5.38 -1.67
N PRO A 23 1.97 -5.78 -0.74
CA PRO A 23 3.12 -6.63 -1.10
C PRO A 23 2.69 -8.03 -1.56
N LEU A 24 1.69 -8.63 -0.92
CA LEU A 24 1.18 -9.95 -1.31
C LEU A 24 0.65 -9.96 -2.75
N ALA A 25 -0.13 -8.95 -3.14
CA ALA A 25 -0.65 -8.83 -4.50
C ALA A 25 0.48 -8.68 -5.54
N THR A 26 1.55 -7.96 -5.19
CA THR A 26 2.76 -7.83 -6.01
C THR A 26 3.47 -9.17 -6.19
N MET A 27 3.69 -9.92 -5.10
CA MET A 27 4.30 -11.25 -5.15
C MET A 27 3.46 -12.24 -5.97
N LEU A 28 2.14 -12.20 -5.82
CA LEU A 28 1.22 -13.03 -6.59
C LEU A 28 1.24 -12.68 -8.08
N ALA A 29 1.38 -11.40 -8.44
CA ALA A 29 1.50 -10.96 -9.83
C ALA A 29 2.78 -11.50 -10.48
N VAL A 30 3.90 -11.53 -9.73
CA VAL A 30 5.15 -12.16 -10.17
C VAL A 30 4.97 -13.68 -10.32
N ALA A 31 4.38 -14.35 -9.31
CA ALA A 31 4.11 -15.77 -9.35
C ALA A 31 3.19 -16.18 -10.52
N HIS A 32 2.30 -15.27 -10.95
CA HIS A 32 1.41 -15.47 -12.10
C HIS A 32 2.15 -15.55 -13.45
N LEU A 33 3.45 -15.22 -13.51
CA LEU A 33 4.27 -15.48 -14.70
C LEU A 33 4.41 -16.98 -14.98
N VAL A 34 4.41 -17.82 -13.93
CA VAL A 34 4.54 -19.28 -14.01
C VAL A 34 3.28 -19.91 -14.63
N PRO A 35 3.36 -20.54 -15.82
CA PRO A 35 2.19 -21.07 -16.53
C PRO A 35 1.33 -22.03 -15.71
N ALA A 36 1.96 -22.91 -14.94
CA ALA A 36 1.28 -23.93 -14.14
C ALA A 36 0.36 -23.36 -13.03
N TRP A 37 0.60 -22.13 -12.58
CA TRP A 37 -0.12 -21.54 -11.43
C TRP A 37 -1.22 -20.56 -11.85
N ARG A 38 -1.28 -20.17 -13.13
CA ARG A 38 -2.18 -19.11 -13.64
C ARG A 38 -3.66 -19.28 -13.29
N PRO A 39 -4.28 -20.46 -13.41
CA PRO A 39 -5.72 -20.61 -13.21
C PRO A 39 -6.18 -20.25 -11.80
N VAL A 40 -5.33 -20.55 -10.80
CA VAL A 40 -5.58 -20.24 -9.39
C VAL A 40 -5.16 -18.81 -9.07
N LEU A 41 -3.95 -18.41 -9.50
CA LEU A 41 -3.38 -17.12 -9.14
C LEU A 41 -4.14 -15.93 -9.73
N ARG A 42 -4.83 -16.06 -10.86
CA ARG A 42 -5.58 -14.93 -11.44
C ARG A 42 -6.58 -14.31 -10.45
N TRP A 43 -7.31 -15.15 -9.72
CA TRP A 43 -8.32 -14.69 -8.77
C TRP A 43 -7.68 -14.15 -7.51
N LEU A 44 -6.56 -14.74 -7.08
CA LEU A 44 -5.80 -14.26 -5.94
C LEU A 44 -5.19 -12.88 -6.21
N VAL A 45 -4.59 -12.65 -7.40
CA VAL A 45 -4.06 -11.34 -7.79
C VAL A 45 -5.18 -10.30 -7.82
N ALA A 46 -6.29 -10.58 -8.51
CA ALA A 46 -7.41 -9.65 -8.59
C ALA A 46 -8.02 -9.33 -7.22
N GLY A 47 -8.26 -10.36 -6.39
CA GLY A 47 -8.84 -10.21 -5.07
C GLY A 47 -7.93 -9.44 -4.12
N THR A 48 -6.65 -9.80 -4.04
CA THR A 48 -5.69 -9.13 -3.15
C THR A 48 -5.43 -7.69 -3.56
N ALA A 49 -5.29 -7.40 -4.87
CA ALA A 49 -5.14 -6.03 -5.36
C ALA A 49 -6.38 -5.17 -5.06
N SER A 50 -7.58 -5.74 -5.22
CA SER A 50 -8.84 -5.03 -4.90
C SER A 50 -8.99 -4.75 -3.41
N ILE A 51 -8.67 -5.72 -2.55
CA ILE A 51 -8.66 -5.55 -1.09
C ILE A 51 -7.67 -4.45 -0.71
N ALA A 52 -6.44 -4.49 -1.24
CA ALA A 52 -5.43 -3.47 -0.98
C ALA A 52 -5.90 -2.07 -1.38
N ALA A 53 -6.50 -1.91 -2.57
CA ALA A 53 -6.99 -0.61 -3.05
C ALA A 53 -8.14 -0.06 -2.19
N VAL A 54 -9.12 -0.90 -1.84
CA VAL A 54 -10.25 -0.48 -0.98
C VAL A 54 -9.76 -0.14 0.42
N SER A 55 -8.87 -0.95 1.00
CA SER A 55 -8.30 -0.67 2.32
C SER A 55 -7.44 0.60 2.31
N ALA A 56 -6.69 0.87 1.24
CA ALA A 56 -5.90 2.10 1.11
C ALA A 56 -6.78 3.35 1.05
N PHE A 57 -7.92 3.28 0.35
CA PHE A 57 -8.92 4.36 0.39
C PHE A 57 -9.40 4.62 1.83
N VAL A 58 -9.81 3.56 2.54
CA VAL A 58 -10.28 3.70 3.93
C VAL A 58 -9.17 4.22 4.85
N ALA A 59 -7.92 3.77 4.66
CA ALA A 59 -6.77 4.24 5.42
C ALA A 59 -6.49 5.73 5.17
N LYS A 60 -6.56 6.20 3.92
CA LYS A 60 -6.43 7.62 3.56
C LYS A 60 -7.48 8.45 4.29
N GLU A 61 -8.77 8.15 4.09
CA GLU A 61 -9.86 8.96 4.64
C GLU A 61 -9.88 8.95 6.18
N SER A 62 -9.57 7.81 6.80
CA SER A 62 -9.42 7.72 8.26
C SER A 62 -8.16 8.42 8.78
N GLY A 63 -7.10 8.48 7.98
CA GLY A 63 -5.85 9.18 8.30
C GLY A 63 -6.03 10.69 8.27
N GLU A 64 -6.71 11.22 7.25
CA GLU A 64 -7.11 12.63 7.16
C GLU A 64 -7.98 13.03 8.37
N THR A 65 -8.99 12.21 8.69
CA THR A 65 -9.83 12.44 9.87
C THR A 65 -9.01 12.45 11.16
N LEU A 66 -8.04 11.54 11.29
CA LEU A 66 -7.15 11.49 12.45
C LEU A 66 -6.29 12.75 12.54
N LYS A 67 -5.68 13.19 11.43
CA LYS A 67 -4.85 14.39 11.33
C LYS A 67 -5.60 15.62 11.84
N ASP A 68 -6.85 15.80 11.44
CA ASP A 68 -7.70 16.91 11.91
C ASP A 68 -7.92 16.87 13.43
N VAL A 69 -8.08 15.67 14.00
CA VAL A 69 -8.28 15.48 15.45
C VAL A 69 -7.02 15.81 16.26
N ILE A 70 -5.84 15.54 15.69
CA ILE A 70 -4.54 15.75 16.36
C ILE A 70 -3.77 16.97 15.82
N GLU A 71 -4.42 17.86 15.07
CA GLU A 71 -3.77 18.95 14.34
C GLU A 71 -2.89 19.82 15.26
N ASP A 72 -3.41 20.25 16.41
CA ASP A 72 -2.67 21.05 17.39
C ASP A 72 -1.39 20.35 17.88
N GLN A 73 -1.43 19.01 18.03
CA GLN A 73 -0.27 18.20 18.43
C GLN A 73 0.77 18.13 17.31
N LEU A 74 0.33 18.05 16.05
CA LEU A 74 1.21 18.01 14.89
C LEU A 74 1.87 19.36 14.63
N GLN A 75 1.15 20.46 14.80
CA GLN A 75 1.69 21.81 14.59
C GLN A 75 2.74 22.20 15.65
N SER A 76 2.58 21.71 16.89
CA SER A 76 3.48 22.01 18.00
C SER A 76 4.59 20.96 18.20
N GLY A 77 4.43 19.77 17.61
CA GLY A 77 5.30 18.62 17.82
C GLY A 77 6.32 18.39 16.71
N PRO A 78 7.41 17.63 16.99
CA PRO A 78 8.45 17.33 16.00
C PRO A 78 7.97 16.41 14.86
N ALA A 79 6.87 15.69 15.05
CA ALA A 79 6.35 14.70 14.09
C ALA A 79 5.59 15.31 12.90
N GLY A 80 5.18 16.58 12.95
CA GLY A 80 4.26 17.18 11.97
C GLY A 80 4.71 17.01 10.52
N ARG A 81 5.99 17.31 10.23
CA ARG A 81 6.57 17.15 8.88
C ARG A 81 6.60 15.69 8.42
N LEU A 82 6.90 14.75 9.31
CA LEU A 82 6.95 13.32 8.96
C LEU A 82 5.54 12.77 8.67
N VAL A 83 4.52 13.27 9.38
CA VAL A 83 3.12 12.93 9.11
C VAL A 83 2.67 13.48 7.77
N GLU A 84 3.04 14.70 7.41
CA GLU A 84 2.76 15.28 6.08
C GLU A 84 3.44 14.47 4.95
N GLU A 85 4.71 14.11 5.12
CA GLU A 85 5.41 13.23 4.18
C GLU A 85 4.74 11.84 4.07
N HIS A 86 4.30 11.27 5.19
CA HIS A 86 3.56 9.99 5.23
C HIS A 86 2.22 10.08 4.49
N GLU A 87 1.47 11.17 4.69
CA GLU A 87 0.19 11.43 4.03
C GLU A 87 0.36 11.55 2.52
N GLU A 88 1.31 12.37 2.04
CA GLU A 88 1.57 12.51 0.60
C GLU A 88 1.96 11.17 -0.06
N LEU A 89 2.78 10.37 0.63
CA LEU A 89 3.14 9.04 0.15
C LEU A 89 1.94 8.08 0.21
N GLY A 90 1.10 8.20 1.23
CA GLY A 90 -0.15 7.44 1.38
C GLY A 90 -1.14 7.72 0.24
N GLU A 91 -1.29 8.97 -0.18
CA GLU A 91 -2.09 9.34 -1.35
C GLU A 91 -1.54 8.74 -2.65
N LYS A 92 -0.22 8.86 -2.86
CA LYS A 92 0.47 8.25 -4.01
C LYS A 92 0.28 6.74 -4.02
N LEU A 93 0.40 6.09 -2.85
CA LEU A 93 0.19 4.66 -2.69
C LEU A 93 -1.26 4.26 -3.01
N PHE A 94 -2.25 5.02 -2.54
CA PHE A 94 -3.66 4.77 -2.86
C PHE A 94 -3.90 4.82 -4.37
N ILE A 95 -3.42 5.87 -5.06
CA ILE A 95 -3.54 5.99 -6.51
C ILE A 95 -2.83 4.83 -7.22
N ALA A 96 -1.62 4.49 -6.79
CA ALA A 96 -0.86 3.38 -7.34
C ALA A 96 -1.60 2.04 -7.18
N LEU A 97 -2.21 1.78 -6.01
CA LEU A 97 -2.99 0.58 -5.75
C LEU A 97 -4.27 0.54 -6.58
N LEU A 98 -4.95 1.67 -6.76
CA LEU A 98 -6.14 1.77 -7.62
C LEU A 98 -5.78 1.44 -9.08
N VAL A 99 -4.70 2.03 -9.59
CA VAL A 99 -4.16 1.75 -10.93
C VAL A 99 -3.73 0.29 -11.04
N PHE A 100 -3.01 -0.24 -10.05
CA PHE A 100 -2.56 -1.63 -10.02
C PHE A 100 -3.72 -2.61 -10.03
N ALA A 101 -4.78 -2.37 -9.25
CA ALA A 101 -5.99 -3.20 -9.23
C ALA A 101 -6.71 -3.17 -10.59
N ALA A 102 -6.87 -2.00 -11.20
CA ALA A 102 -7.45 -1.88 -12.54
C ALA A 102 -6.59 -2.59 -13.60
N LEU A 103 -5.27 -2.40 -13.56
CA LEU A 103 -4.32 -3.09 -14.44
C LEU A 103 -4.38 -4.61 -14.25
N ALA A 104 -4.46 -5.10 -13.01
CA ALA A 104 -4.59 -6.52 -12.74
C ALA A 104 -5.81 -7.11 -13.47
N LEU A 105 -6.98 -6.48 -13.37
CA LEU A 105 -8.19 -6.94 -14.06
C LEU A 105 -8.02 -6.93 -15.58
N VAL A 106 -7.49 -5.84 -16.15
CA VAL A 106 -7.27 -5.72 -17.60
C VAL A 106 -6.26 -6.74 -18.10
N VAL A 107 -5.12 -6.90 -17.43
CA VAL A 107 -4.06 -7.82 -17.81
C VAL A 107 -4.55 -9.27 -17.74
N LEU A 108 -5.29 -9.63 -16.69
CA LEU A 108 -5.86 -10.97 -16.55
C LEU A 108 -6.90 -11.27 -17.64
N ALA A 109 -7.72 -10.28 -18.03
CA ALA A 109 -8.64 -10.41 -19.16
C ALA A 109 -7.92 -10.55 -20.50
N VAL A 110 -6.91 -9.70 -20.77
CA VAL A 110 -6.09 -9.78 -22.00
C VAL A 110 -5.40 -11.13 -22.11
N ARG A 111 -4.82 -11.64 -21.02
CA ARG A 111 -4.15 -12.96 -21.03
C ARG A 111 -5.11 -14.13 -21.20
N ALA A 112 -6.38 -14.00 -20.79
CA ALA A 112 -7.39 -15.01 -21.04
C ALA A 112 -7.82 -15.06 -22.52
N LEU A 113 -7.69 -13.95 -23.25
CA LEU A 113 -8.06 -13.83 -24.66
C LEU A 113 -6.88 -13.97 -25.63
N HIS A 114 -5.65 -13.71 -25.16
CA HIS A 114 -4.45 -13.66 -25.99
C HIS A 114 -3.26 -14.38 -25.32
N GLU A 115 -2.84 -15.51 -25.89
CA GLU A 115 -1.71 -16.31 -25.37
C GLU A 115 -0.32 -15.91 -25.92
N GLY A 116 -0.26 -14.85 -26.75
CA GLY A 116 0.97 -14.41 -27.43
C GLY A 116 1.78 -13.31 -26.71
N VAL A 117 2.64 -12.63 -27.47
CA VAL A 117 3.54 -11.54 -27.01
C VAL A 117 2.79 -10.48 -26.21
N LEU A 118 1.58 -10.11 -26.63
CA LEU A 118 0.75 -9.11 -25.95
C LEU A 118 0.45 -9.50 -24.49
N GLY A 119 0.11 -10.76 -24.23
CA GLY A 119 -0.15 -11.25 -22.87
C GLY A 119 1.12 -11.27 -22.01
N HIS A 120 2.30 -11.42 -22.62
CA HIS A 120 3.58 -11.36 -21.93
C HIS A 120 3.95 -9.93 -21.56
N ILE A 121 3.81 -8.98 -22.49
CA ILE A 121 4.03 -7.56 -22.25
C ILE A 121 3.09 -7.05 -21.15
N ALA A 122 1.80 -7.42 -21.22
CA ALA A 122 0.82 -7.06 -20.21
C ALA A 122 1.21 -7.56 -18.81
N ALA A 123 1.75 -8.78 -18.71
CA ALA A 123 2.23 -9.32 -17.44
C ALA A 123 3.45 -8.59 -16.89
N ILE A 124 4.40 -8.20 -17.75
CA ILE A 124 5.57 -7.40 -17.35
C ILE A 124 5.12 -6.04 -16.82
N VAL A 125 4.19 -5.37 -17.51
CA VAL A 125 3.62 -4.10 -17.05
C VAL A 125 2.98 -4.23 -15.68
N LEU A 126 2.23 -5.31 -15.43
CA LEU A 126 1.63 -5.57 -14.12
C LEU A 126 2.70 -5.73 -13.03
N VAL A 127 3.77 -6.48 -13.31
CA VAL A 127 4.88 -6.67 -12.35
C VAL A 127 5.58 -5.35 -12.04
N LEU A 128 5.86 -4.52 -13.05
CA LEU A 128 6.46 -3.19 -12.86
C LEU A 128 5.57 -2.28 -12.01
N ALA A 129 4.26 -2.29 -12.25
CA ALA A 129 3.30 -1.56 -11.42
C ALA A 129 3.29 -2.08 -9.97
N GLY A 130 3.40 -3.40 -9.77
CA GLY A 130 3.53 -4.00 -8.44
C GLY A 130 4.82 -3.56 -7.73
N ILE A 131 5.95 -3.45 -8.44
CA ILE A 131 7.19 -2.93 -7.86
C ILE A 131 7.01 -1.49 -7.37
N VAL A 132 6.35 -0.64 -8.16
CA VAL A 132 6.02 0.74 -7.74
C VAL A 132 5.17 0.74 -6.46
N VAL A 133 4.13 -0.11 -6.39
CA VAL A 133 3.31 -0.29 -5.18
C VAL A 133 4.17 -0.73 -3.98
N GLY A 134 5.08 -1.69 -4.17
CA GLY A 134 5.98 -2.16 -3.11
C GLY A 134 6.90 -1.06 -2.58
N VAL A 135 7.49 -0.28 -3.49
CA VAL A 135 8.36 0.85 -3.12
C VAL A 135 7.59 1.93 -2.36
N LEU A 136 6.40 2.30 -2.85
CA LEU A 136 5.55 3.28 -2.15
C LEU A 136 5.11 2.76 -0.78
N THR A 137 4.71 1.48 -0.68
CA THR A 137 4.34 0.86 0.61
C THR A 137 5.48 0.95 1.62
N PHE A 138 6.71 0.67 1.18
CA PHE A 138 7.90 0.79 2.02
C PHE A 138 8.14 2.24 2.47
N GLN A 139 8.16 3.20 1.54
CA GLN A 139 8.41 4.61 1.84
C GLN A 139 7.33 5.21 2.75
N THR A 140 6.05 4.92 2.49
CA THR A 140 4.94 5.33 3.36
C THR A 140 5.12 4.76 4.77
N GLY A 141 5.49 3.48 4.87
CA GLY A 141 5.71 2.80 6.16
C GLY A 141 6.92 3.34 6.93
N GLU A 142 8.01 3.68 6.24
CA GLU A 142 9.20 4.31 6.83
C GLU A 142 8.83 5.64 7.49
N LYS A 143 8.18 6.54 6.75
CA LYS A 143 7.75 7.86 7.29
C LYS A 143 6.75 7.75 8.43
N GLY A 144 5.81 6.80 8.33
CA GLY A 144 4.88 6.52 9.43
C GLY A 144 5.61 6.01 10.68
N SER A 145 6.65 5.19 10.50
CA SER A 145 7.45 4.66 11.61
C SER A 145 8.33 5.72 12.24
N ASP A 146 8.97 6.57 11.43
CA ASP A 146 9.75 7.71 11.91
C ASP A 146 8.86 8.68 12.71
N ALA A 147 7.65 8.98 12.22
CA ALA A 147 6.72 9.87 12.92
C ALA A 147 6.33 9.37 14.32
N VAL A 148 6.20 8.05 14.51
CA VAL A 148 5.79 7.44 15.78
C VAL A 148 6.99 7.20 16.71
N TRP A 149 8.11 6.71 16.18
CA TRP A 149 9.19 6.14 16.98
C TRP A 149 10.49 6.96 16.99
N ASN A 150 10.72 7.81 15.99
CA ASN A 150 11.90 8.67 15.93
C ASN A 150 11.59 10.07 15.35
N PRO A 151 10.61 10.82 15.90
CA PRO A 151 10.15 12.05 15.28
C PRO A 151 11.19 13.19 15.28
N THR A 152 12.22 13.10 16.14
CA THR A 152 13.34 14.06 16.18
C THR A 152 14.54 13.61 15.33
N GLY A 153 14.58 12.35 14.88
CA GLY A 153 15.72 11.77 14.18
C GLY A 153 16.94 11.49 15.07
N GLU A 154 16.81 11.61 16.39
CA GLU A 154 17.92 11.48 17.35
C GLU A 154 18.13 10.03 17.84
N VAL A 155 17.17 9.14 17.60
CA VAL A 155 17.28 7.72 18.00
C VAL A 155 18.16 6.98 16.99
N ASP A 156 19.29 6.44 17.47
CA ASP A 156 20.15 5.53 16.71
C ASP A 156 19.80 4.07 17.02
N TYR A 157 19.19 3.39 16.04
CA TYR A 157 18.81 1.98 16.14
C TYR A 157 19.98 1.01 15.93
N SER A 158 21.13 1.48 15.45
CA SER A 158 22.29 0.62 15.15
C SER A 158 23.09 0.22 16.41
N GLY A 159 22.86 0.90 17.53
CA GLY A 159 23.55 0.69 18.81
C GLY A 159 22.93 -0.35 19.75
N ALA A 160 21.85 -1.04 19.36
CA ALA A 160 21.25 -2.12 20.15
C ALA A 160 22.07 -3.42 20.05
N SER A 161 23.28 -3.42 20.59
CA SER A 161 24.10 -4.62 20.78
C SER A 161 24.40 -4.80 22.26
N ASP A 162 23.55 -5.56 22.95
CA ASP A 162 23.87 -6.26 24.20
C ASP A 162 24.00 -7.76 23.90
#